data_AF-A0A1H6VEI0-F1
#
_entry.id   AF-A0A1H6VEI0-F1
#
_cell.length_a   1.000
_cell.length_b   1.000
_cell.length_c   1.000
_cell.angle_alpha   90.00
_cell.angle_beta   90.00
_cell.angle_gamma   90.00
#
_symmetry.space_group_name_H-M   'P 1'
#
loop_
_entity.id
_entity.type
_entity.pdbx_description
1 polymer ?
#
loop_
_entity_poly.entity_id
_entity_poly.type
_entity_poly.pdbx_seq_one_letter_code
_entity_poly.pdbx_strand_id
1 'polypeptide(L)'
;MTDNTKQIGPSGSTGSWNLASLTAEKRAEIEAHKAECLERYRAAIELACSIYSQRRDKGNGWCMWAERELAARPELEQEARAKLNRLMKGQGSESSRSN
;
A
#
# COMPACT_ATOMS: atom_id res chain seq x y z
N MET A 1 47.85 10.29 37.60
CA MET A 1 47.94 9.14 36.68
C MET A 1 46.59 9.01 36.00
N THR A 2 46.66 9.04 34.68
CA THR A 2 45.58 9.07 33.68
C THR A 2 44.63 7.86 33.82
N ASP A 3 43.34 8.04 33.54
CA ASP A 3 42.85 7.54 32.25
C ASP A 3 41.51 8.14 31.82
N ASN A 4 41.47 8.39 30.52
CA ASN A 4 40.56 9.24 29.78
C ASN A 4 39.57 8.33 29.07
N THR A 5 38.43 8.03 29.69
CA THR A 5 37.43 7.13 29.07
C THR A 5 36.40 7.92 28.27
N LYS A 6 36.83 8.19 27.03
CA LYS A 6 36.08 8.46 25.80
C LYS A 6 34.54 8.61 25.93
N GLN A 7 34.08 9.84 25.67
CA GLN A 7 32.81 10.07 24.99
C GLN A 7 32.78 9.27 23.68
N ILE A 8 31.83 8.35 23.55
CA ILE A 8 31.39 7.84 22.25
C ILE A 8 29.87 7.77 22.32
N GLY A 9 29.20 8.84 21.92
CA GLY A 9 27.83 8.69 21.46
C GLY A 9 27.86 7.99 20.10
N PRO A 10 26.90 7.11 19.77
CA PRO A 10 26.35 7.18 18.45
C PRO A 10 25.49 8.45 18.45
N SER A 11 26.05 9.54 17.89
CA SER A 11 25.21 10.55 17.27
C SER A 11 24.32 9.78 16.30
N GLY A 12 23.08 9.54 16.73
CA GLY A 12 22.00 9.13 15.84
C GLY A 12 21.87 10.26 14.85
N SER A 13 22.65 10.20 13.79
CA SER A 13 22.43 11.00 12.59
C SER A 13 21.12 10.47 12.05
N THR A 14 20.04 11.06 12.55
CA THR A 14 18.77 11.15 11.84
C THR A 14 19.10 11.94 10.59
N GLY A 15 19.71 11.25 9.61
CA GLY A 15 20.13 11.82 8.35
C GLY A 15 18.95 12.57 7.79
N SER A 16 19.18 13.82 7.40
CA SER A 16 18.16 14.63 6.77
C SER A 16 17.60 13.85 5.57
N TRP A 17 16.37 13.36 5.68
CA TRP A 17 15.65 12.65 4.61
C TRP A 17 15.20 13.61 3.49
N ASN A 18 15.93 14.70 3.30
CA ASN A 18 15.70 15.61 2.19
C ASN A 18 16.06 14.88 0.90
N LEU A 19 15.06 14.60 0.07
CA LEU A 19 15.22 14.02 -1.27
C LEU A 19 16.24 14.80 -2.12
N ALA A 20 16.35 16.11 -1.87
CA ALA A 20 17.29 17.02 -2.52
C ALA A 20 18.77 16.75 -2.16
N SER A 21 19.05 16.21 -0.97
CA SER A 21 20.42 15.90 -0.53
C SER A 21 20.89 14.48 -0.87
N LEU A 22 20.03 13.66 -1.48
CA LEU A 22 20.40 12.32 -1.92
C LEU A 22 21.29 12.34 -3.17
N THR A 23 22.07 11.28 -3.40
CA THR A 23 22.77 11.09 -4.68
C THR A 23 21.76 10.76 -5.78
N ALA A 24 22.14 10.97 -7.05
CA ALA A 24 21.29 10.64 -8.18
C ALA A 24 20.91 9.14 -8.21
N GLU A 25 21.85 8.27 -7.85
CA GLU A 25 21.63 6.82 -7.74
C GLU A 25 20.59 6.49 -6.67
N LYS A 26 20.69 7.07 -5.46
CA LYS A 26 19.71 6.86 -4.40
C LYS A 26 18.32 7.38 -4.74
N ARG A 27 18.23 8.48 -5.49
CA ARG A 27 16.92 8.94 -6.03
C ARG A 27 16.34 7.95 -7.03
N ALA A 28 17.16 7.41 -7.92
CA ALA A 28 16.71 6.42 -8.92
C ALA A 28 16.22 5.12 -8.26
N GLU A 29 16.92 4.62 -7.25
CA GLU A 29 16.48 3.46 -6.45
C GLU A 29 15.10 3.71 -5.80
N ILE A 30 14.89 4.89 -5.22
CA ILE A 30 13.61 5.25 -4.57
C ILE A 30 12.49 5.35 -5.59
N GLU A 31 12.69 6.00 -6.74
CA GLU A 31 11.65 6.11 -7.77
C GLU A 31 11.33 4.75 -8.39
N ALA A 32 12.31 3.86 -8.57
CA ALA A 32 12.05 2.49 -9.03
C ALA A 32 11.20 1.72 -8.01
N HIS A 33 11.53 1.79 -6.73
CA HIS A 33 10.77 1.14 -5.66
C HIS A 33 9.34 1.71 -5.54
N LYS A 34 9.19 3.02 -5.68
CA LYS A 34 7.89 3.68 -5.70
C LYS A 34 7.05 3.23 -6.89
N ALA A 35 7.64 3.11 -8.08
CA ALA A 35 6.94 2.58 -9.24
C ALA A 35 6.44 1.16 -9.01
N GLU A 36 7.28 0.29 -8.44
CA GLU A 36 6.88 -1.08 -8.07
C GLU A 36 5.72 -1.10 -7.07
N CYS A 37 5.78 -0.26 -6.03
CA CYS A 37 4.71 -0.17 -5.04
C CYS A 37 3.40 0.34 -5.65
N LEU A 38 3.46 1.31 -6.56
CA LEU A 38 2.29 1.84 -7.27
C LEU A 38 1.65 0.78 -8.17
N GLU A 39 2.45 -0.03 -8.85
CA GLU A 39 1.94 -1.13 -9.68
C GLU A 39 1.26 -2.21 -8.85
N ARG A 40 1.85 -2.63 -7.72
CA ARG A 40 1.18 -3.56 -6.79
C ARG A 40 -0.12 -2.97 -6.26
N TYR A 41 -0.12 -1.69 -5.88
CA TYR A 41 -1.31 -1.01 -5.43
C TYR A 41 -2.41 -0.99 -6.51
N ARG A 42 -2.06 -0.67 -7.76
CA ARG A 42 -3.00 -0.71 -8.91
C ARG A 42 -3.60 -2.11 -9.07
N ALA A 43 -2.77 -3.16 -9.08
CA ALA A 43 -3.23 -4.53 -9.19
C ALA A 43 -4.21 -4.93 -8.06
N ALA A 44 -3.95 -4.49 -6.82
CA ALA A 44 -4.83 -4.73 -5.69
C ALA A 44 -6.19 -4.01 -5.84
N ILE A 45 -6.19 -2.78 -6.36
CA ILE A 45 -7.43 -2.03 -6.65
C ILE A 45 -8.23 -2.72 -7.75
N GLU A 46 -7.58 -3.16 -8.83
CA GLU A 46 -8.23 -3.89 -9.92
C GLU A 46 -8.85 -5.20 -9.44
N LEU A 47 -8.13 -5.97 -8.62
CA LEU A 47 -8.65 -7.18 -7.99
C LEU A 47 -9.91 -6.89 -7.17
N ALA A 48 -9.87 -5.89 -6.30
CA ALA A 48 -11.01 -5.50 -5.47
C ALA A 48 -12.23 -5.08 -6.31
N CYS A 49 -12.02 -4.29 -7.36
CA CYS A 49 -13.08 -3.86 -8.27
C CYS A 49 -13.68 -5.04 -9.04
N SER A 50 -12.85 -5.96 -9.53
CA SER A 50 -13.30 -7.18 -10.22
C SER A 50 -14.14 -8.05 -9.30
N ILE A 51 -13.67 -8.30 -8.06
CA ILE A 51 -14.42 -9.06 -7.06
C ILE A 51 -15.77 -8.40 -6.77
N TYR A 52 -15.78 -7.08 -6.55
CA TYR A 52 -17.00 -6.33 -6.25
C TYR A 52 -18.01 -6.38 -7.41
N SER A 53 -17.56 -6.27 -8.66
CA SER A 53 -18.44 -6.28 -9.83
C SER A 53 -19.25 -7.58 -9.97
N GLN A 54 -18.67 -8.71 -9.54
CA GLN A 54 -19.31 -10.03 -9.62
C GLN A 54 -20.25 -10.33 -8.45
N ARG A 55 -20.47 -9.37 -7.55
CA ARG A 55 -21.32 -9.55 -6.36
C ARG A 55 -22.76 -9.90 -6.70
N ARG A 56 -23.33 -9.24 -7.70
CA ARG A 56 -24.71 -9.48 -8.14
C ARG A 56 -24.87 -10.87 -8.76
N ASP A 57 -23.92 -11.26 -9.60
CA ASP A 57 -24.00 -12.50 -10.38
C ASP A 57 -23.79 -13.74 -9.50
N LYS A 58 -22.90 -13.65 -8.50
CA LYS A 58 -22.60 -14.77 -7.59
C LYS A 58 -23.58 -14.90 -6.44
N GLY A 59 -24.33 -13.84 -6.11
CA GLY A 59 -25.33 -13.85 -5.05
C GLY A 59 -24.79 -14.39 -3.72
N ASN A 60 -25.48 -15.39 -3.15
CA ASN A 60 -25.14 -15.97 -1.85
C ASN A 60 -23.75 -16.62 -1.79
N GLY A 61 -23.21 -17.08 -2.92
CA GLY A 61 -21.88 -17.67 -3.02
C GLY A 61 -20.75 -16.64 -3.09
N TRP A 62 -21.07 -15.34 -3.16
CA TRP A 62 -20.09 -14.31 -3.41
C TRP A 62 -19.04 -14.19 -2.31
N CYS A 63 -19.41 -14.23 -1.03
CA CYS A 63 -18.46 -14.07 0.07
C CYS A 63 -17.36 -15.14 0.04
N MET A 64 -17.74 -16.42 -0.06
CA MET A 64 -16.78 -17.52 -0.12
C MET A 64 -15.88 -17.44 -1.36
N TRP A 65 -16.45 -17.05 -2.49
CA TRP A 65 -15.68 -16.85 -3.72
C TRP A 65 -14.71 -15.66 -3.60
N ALA A 66 -15.15 -14.53 -3.06
CA ALA A 66 -14.33 -13.34 -2.86
C ALA A 66 -13.13 -13.63 -1.94
N GLU A 67 -13.35 -14.37 -0.85
CA GLU A 67 -12.27 -14.81 0.03
C GLU A 67 -11.26 -15.72 -0.69
N ARG A 68 -11.75 -16.62 -1.56
CA ARG A 68 -10.88 -17.46 -2.38
C ARG A 68 -10.04 -16.65 -3.38
N GLU A 69 -10.64 -15.65 -4.03
CA GLU A 69 -9.90 -14.78 -4.96
C GLU A 69 -8.86 -13.92 -4.26
N LEU A 70 -9.17 -13.41 -3.05
CA LEU A 70 -8.20 -12.67 -2.22
C LEU A 70 -7.05 -13.59 -1.78
N ALA A 71 -7.36 -14.78 -1.28
CA ALA A 71 -6.36 -15.75 -0.83
C ALA A 71 -5.47 -16.28 -1.96
N ALA A 72 -5.93 -16.21 -3.21
CA ALA A 72 -5.13 -16.59 -4.37
C ALA A 72 -4.00 -15.58 -4.68
N ARG A 73 -4.03 -14.37 -4.11
CA ARG A 73 -3.04 -13.30 -4.31
C ARG A 73 -2.64 -12.69 -2.97
N PRO A 74 -1.91 -13.43 -2.11
CA PRO A 74 -1.57 -12.98 -0.77
C PRO A 74 -0.80 -11.66 -0.75
N GLU A 75 -0.01 -11.38 -1.78
CA GLU A 75 0.76 -10.14 -1.95
C GLU A 75 -0.09 -8.89 -2.19
N LEU A 76 -1.38 -9.06 -2.54
CA LEU A 76 -2.34 -7.99 -2.77
C LEU A 76 -3.49 -7.99 -1.75
N GLU A 77 -3.60 -9.03 -0.91
CA GLU A 77 -4.78 -9.30 -0.09
C GLU A 77 -5.15 -8.13 0.80
N GLN A 78 -4.16 -7.53 1.48
CA GLN A 78 -4.40 -6.48 2.46
C GLN A 78 -5.02 -5.23 1.79
N GLU A 79 -4.39 -4.73 0.74
CA GLU A 79 -4.82 -3.56 -0.02
C GLU A 79 -6.14 -3.82 -0.75
N ALA A 80 -6.29 -5.00 -1.37
CA ALA A 80 -7.50 -5.39 -2.07
C ALA A 80 -8.69 -5.52 -1.10
N ARG A 81 -8.50 -6.15 0.07
CA ARG A 81 -9.55 -6.26 1.10
C ARG A 81 -9.92 -4.89 1.66
N ALA A 82 -8.94 -4.00 1.90
CA ALA A 82 -9.23 -2.63 2.35
C ALA A 82 -10.07 -1.86 1.32
N LYS A 83 -9.73 -1.95 0.03
CA LYS A 83 -10.52 -1.33 -1.04
C LYS A 83 -11.90 -1.97 -1.18
N LEU A 84 -12.00 -3.29 -1.12
CA LEU A 84 -13.27 -4.02 -1.19
C LEU A 84 -14.19 -3.60 -0.04
N ASN A 85 -13.66 -3.53 1.19
CA ASN A 85 -14.40 -3.03 2.34
C ASN A 85 -14.90 -1.59 2.14
N ARG A 86 -14.09 -0.72 1.52
CA ARG A 86 -14.52 0.64 1.17
C ARG A 86 -15.63 0.65 0.11
N LEU A 87 -15.54 -0.17 -0.94
CA LEU A 87 -16.59 -0.29 -1.96
C LEU A 87 -17.91 -0.79 -1.35
N MET A 88 -17.82 -1.76 -0.43
CA MET A 88 -18.97 -2.30 0.30
C MET A 88 -19.63 -1.26 1.22
N LYS A 89 -18.85 -0.33 1.79
CA LYS A 89 -19.34 0.79 2.60
C LYS A 89 -19.80 2.01 1.78
N GLY A 90 -19.27 2.16 0.57
CA GLY A 90 -19.20 3.43 -0.16
C GLY A 90 -20.36 3.78 -1.09
N GLN A 91 -21.38 2.93 -1.24
CA GLN A 91 -22.58 3.31 -2.00
C GLN A 91 -23.44 4.41 -1.31
N GLY A 92 -22.98 4.99 -0.19
CA GLY A 92 -23.64 6.11 0.49
C GLY A 92 -22.89 7.46 0.46
N SER A 93 -21.70 7.59 -0.15
CA SER A 93 -20.90 8.83 -0.02
C SER A 93 -20.35 9.44 -1.32
N GLU A 94 -20.64 8.90 -2.51
CA GLU A 94 -20.20 9.50 -3.79
C GLU A 94 -21.33 10.08 -4.66
N SER A 95 -22.48 10.42 -4.08
CA SER A 95 -23.54 11.17 -4.78
C SER A 95 -23.41 12.70 -4.68
N SER A 96 -22.28 13.24 -4.19
CA SER A 96 -22.14 14.69 -3.93
C SER A 96 -20.93 15.33 -4.60
N ARG A 97 -20.66 15.00 -5.87
CA ARG A 97 -19.82 15.84 -6.73
C ARG A 97 -20.34 15.84 -8.17
N SER A 98 -21.55 16.36 -8.31
CA SER A 98 -22.05 16.93 -9.55
C SER A 98 -22.19 18.43 -9.33
N ASN A 99 -21.15 19.19 -9.72
CA ASN A 99 -21.20 20.46 -10.44
C ASN A 99 -19.76 20.98 -10.64
#